data_AF-A0A7S3F7V1-F1
#
_entry.id   AF-A0A7S3F7V1-F1
#
_cell.length_a   1.000
_cell.length_b   1.000
_cell.length_c   1.000
_cell.angle_alpha   90.00
_cell.angle_beta   90.00
_cell.angle_gamma   90.00
#
_symmetry.space_group_name_H-M   'P 1'
#
loop_
_entity.id
_entity.type
_entity.pdbx_description
1 polymer ?
#
loop_
_entity_poly.entity_id
_entity_poly.type
_entity_poly.pdbx_seq_one_letter_code
_entity_poly.pdbx_strand_id
1 'polypeptide(L)'
;DWSSDECSWVDAEAYQGAEVDPLSECALAIVADFNTKYYAELQGVVRVYGGAPMSSTGVVTWVDRLGFDLSICMPESPDGEAGAVRNVRVPFERPVIDETDARSALTMMTHLAWKQA
;
A
#
# COMPACT_ATOMS: atom_id res chain seq x y z
N ASP A 1 -0.56 -2.76 -22.95
CA ASP A 1 -1.42 -1.57 -22.99
C ASP A 1 -1.11 -0.78 -21.73
N TRP A 2 -0.20 0.20 -21.85
CA TRP A 2 0.23 1.02 -20.72
C TRP A 2 -0.88 2.05 -20.52
N SER A 3 -1.87 1.71 -19.71
CA SER A 3 -2.96 2.62 -19.36
C SER A 3 -2.39 3.77 -18.54
N SER A 4 -2.06 4.84 -19.25
CA SER A 4 -1.98 6.23 -18.81
C SER A 4 -1.27 6.44 -17.47
N ASP A 5 0.04 6.70 -17.52
CA ASP A 5 0.62 7.69 -16.61
C ASP A 5 -0.17 8.98 -16.81
N GLU A 6 -1.19 9.21 -15.99
CA GLU A 6 -1.95 10.47 -15.96
C GLU A 6 -1.04 11.56 -15.40
N CYS A 7 -0.14 12.06 -16.25
CA CYS A 7 0.48 13.35 -16.06
C CYS A 7 -0.63 14.40 -16.17
N SER A 8 -1.25 14.69 -15.03
CA SER A 8 -2.26 15.73 -14.91
C SER A 8 -1.58 17.09 -14.74
N TRP A 9 -2.06 18.07 -15.48
CA TRP A 9 -1.65 19.46 -15.27
C TRP A 9 -2.26 19.95 -13.95
N VAL A 10 -1.45 20.65 -13.16
CA VAL A 10 -1.87 21.26 -11.90
C VAL A 10 -1.73 22.77 -12.04
N ASP A 11 -2.77 23.51 -11.68
CA ASP A 11 -2.74 24.98 -11.67
C ASP A 11 -1.69 25.52 -10.70
N ALA A 12 -1.05 26.63 -11.05
CA ALA A 12 0.05 27.19 -10.25
C ALA A 12 -0.41 27.57 -8.83
N GLU A 13 -1.61 28.13 -8.70
CA GLU A 13 -2.20 28.49 -7.40
C GLU A 13 -2.50 27.24 -6.57
N ALA A 14 -3.01 26.18 -7.20
CA ALA A 14 -3.28 24.91 -6.53
C ALA A 14 -1.98 24.24 -6.05
N TYR A 15 -0.92 24.29 -6.86
CA TYR A 15 0.41 23.80 -6.49
C TYR A 15 1.01 24.61 -5.34
N GLN A 16 0.93 25.95 -5.38
CA GLN A 16 1.44 26.81 -4.31
C GLN A 16 0.70 26.62 -2.98
N GLY A 17 -0.60 26.33 -3.04
CA GLY A 17 -1.42 26.05 -1.86
C GLY A 17 -1.39 24.60 -1.37
N ALA A 18 -0.69 23.71 -2.06
CA ALA A 18 -0.59 22.31 -1.67
C ALA A 18 0.35 22.13 -0.47
N GLU A 19 0.00 21.16 0.38
CA GLU A 19 0.85 20.75 1.50
C GLU A 19 1.63 19.49 1.12
N VAL A 20 2.90 19.45 1.51
CA VAL A 20 3.72 18.24 1.42
C VAL A 20 3.13 17.18 2.33
N ASP A 21 3.16 15.92 1.89
CA ASP A 21 2.67 14.81 2.71
C ASP A 21 3.48 14.72 4.02
N PRO A 22 2.83 14.64 5.21
CA PRO A 22 3.52 14.59 6.49
C PRO A 22 4.41 13.35 6.67
N LEU A 23 4.23 12.31 5.86
CA LEU A 23 5.07 11.11 5.89
C LEU A 23 6.22 11.15 4.89
N SER A 24 6.37 12.20 4.08
CA SER A 24 7.31 12.20 2.94
C SER A 24 8.76 11.84 3.32
N GLU A 25 9.21 12.23 4.52
CA GLU A 25 10.57 11.95 5.00
C GLU A 25 10.74 10.54 5.58
N CYS A 26 9.67 9.91 6.08
CA CYS A 26 9.71 8.61 6.75
C CYS A 26 9.09 7.46 5.95
N ALA A 27 8.38 7.76 4.85
CA ALA A 27 7.64 6.78 4.04
C ALA A 27 8.52 5.60 3.62
N LEU A 28 9.72 5.86 3.12
CA LEU A 28 10.66 4.81 2.70
C LEU A 28 11.07 3.88 3.85
N ALA A 29 11.26 4.42 5.06
CA ALA A 29 11.62 3.63 6.23
C ALA A 29 10.46 2.73 6.68
N ILE A 30 9.23 3.26 6.66
CA ILE A 30 8.02 2.48 6.95
C ILE A 30 7.85 1.35 5.92
N VAL A 31 7.98 1.65 4.63
CA VAL A 31 7.89 0.65 3.54
C VAL A 31 8.95 -0.45 3.72
N ALA A 32 10.20 -0.06 4.01
CA ALA A 32 11.28 -1.02 4.24
C ALA A 32 10.99 -1.93 5.44
N ASP A 33 10.52 -1.38 6.56
CA ASP A 33 10.16 -2.16 7.74
C ASP A 33 9.03 -3.15 7.43
N PHE A 34 7.97 -2.72 6.75
CA PHE A 34 6.84 -3.58 6.41
C PHE A 34 7.23 -4.72 5.46
N ASN A 35 8.05 -4.43 4.46
CA ASN A 35 8.48 -5.43 3.49
C ASN A 35 9.57 -6.38 4.00
N THR A 36 10.25 -6.06 5.10
CA THR A 36 11.34 -6.88 5.64
C THR A 36 11.02 -7.49 7.01
N LYS A 37 10.73 -6.65 8.01
CA LYS A 37 10.51 -7.08 9.40
C LYS A 37 9.12 -7.67 9.59
N TYR A 38 8.12 -7.17 8.87
CA TYR A 38 6.71 -7.56 9.02
C TYR A 38 6.15 -8.27 7.77
N TYR A 39 7.02 -8.90 6.98
CA TYR A 39 6.62 -9.49 5.70
C TYR A 39 5.56 -10.59 5.84
N ALA A 40 5.63 -11.38 6.92
CA ALA A 40 4.67 -12.46 7.16
C ALA A 40 3.27 -11.91 7.46
N GLU A 41 3.20 -10.89 8.31
CA GLU A 41 1.99 -10.15 8.65
C GLU A 41 1.41 -9.43 7.43
N LEU A 42 2.27 -8.84 6.60
CA LEU A 42 1.89 -8.19 5.35
C LEU A 42 1.16 -9.14 4.40
N GLN A 43 1.48 -10.43 4.35
CA GLN A 43 0.73 -11.35 3.49
C GLN A 43 -0.74 -11.49 3.93
N GLY A 44 -1.03 -11.39 5.23
CA GLY A 44 -2.40 -11.30 5.74
C GLY A 44 -3.11 -10.02 5.28
N VAL A 45 -2.40 -8.88 5.31
CA VAL A 45 -2.89 -7.59 4.81
C VAL A 45 -3.18 -7.66 3.30
N VAL A 46 -2.28 -8.23 2.50
CA VAL A 46 -2.43 -8.45 1.05
C VAL A 46 -3.67 -9.28 0.74
N ARG A 47 -3.94 -10.31 1.53
CA ARG A 47 -5.17 -11.11 1.41
C ARG A 47 -6.42 -10.28 1.71
N VAL A 48 -6.48 -9.69 2.91
CA VAL A 48 -7.72 -9.10 3.45
C VAL A 48 -8.04 -7.79 2.75
N TYR A 49 -7.08 -6.86 2.70
CA TYR A 49 -7.28 -5.53 2.13
C TYR A 49 -6.95 -5.48 0.64
N GLY A 50 -6.01 -6.30 0.19
CA GLY A 50 -5.71 -6.43 -1.24
C GLY A 50 -6.72 -7.30 -2.00
N GLY A 51 -7.62 -8.02 -1.30
CA GLY A 51 -8.62 -8.89 -1.93
C GLY A 51 -7.98 -9.98 -2.79
N ALA A 52 -6.91 -10.60 -2.30
CA ALA A 52 -6.07 -11.53 -3.06
C ALA A 52 -6.22 -13.00 -2.59
N PRO A 53 -6.13 -14.00 -3.50
CA PRO A 53 -6.17 -15.41 -3.15
C PRO A 53 -4.94 -15.86 -2.33
N MET A 54 -5.01 -17.03 -1.69
CA MET A 54 -4.03 -17.47 -0.64
C MET A 54 -2.62 -17.60 -1.21
N SER A 55 -2.54 -17.94 -2.49
CA SER A 55 -1.31 -18.14 -3.24
C SER A 55 -0.69 -16.85 -3.75
N SER A 56 -1.32 -15.68 -3.54
CA SER A 56 -0.73 -14.40 -3.92
C SER A 56 0.27 -13.94 -2.88
N THR A 57 1.29 -13.21 -3.34
CA THR A 57 2.19 -12.47 -2.46
C THR A 57 2.14 -10.99 -2.79
N GLY A 58 2.53 -10.14 -1.85
CA GLY A 58 2.59 -8.71 -2.12
C GLY A 58 3.55 -7.96 -1.22
N VAL A 59 3.88 -6.76 -1.69
CA VAL A 59 4.77 -5.80 -1.01
C VAL A 59 4.08 -4.43 -0.96
N VAL A 60 4.44 -3.63 0.03
CA VAL A 60 4.10 -2.20 0.06
C VAL A 60 5.04 -1.45 -0.89
N THR A 61 4.51 -0.57 -1.73
CA THR A 61 5.33 0.27 -2.63
C THR A 61 5.46 1.70 -2.13
N TRP A 62 4.41 2.22 -1.48
CA TRP A 62 4.40 3.56 -0.91
C TRP A 62 3.42 3.67 0.26
N VAL A 63 3.63 4.67 1.11
CA VAL A 63 2.71 5.06 2.20
C VAL A 63 2.69 6.58 2.27
N ASP A 64 1.50 7.14 2.50
CA ASP A 64 1.26 8.57 2.67
C ASP A 64 0.16 8.79 3.71
N ARG A 65 -0.23 10.05 3.96
CA ARG A 65 -1.20 10.38 5.01
C ARG A 65 -2.57 9.72 4.87
N LEU A 66 -2.95 9.25 3.68
CA LEU A 66 -4.26 8.70 3.40
C LEU A 66 -4.27 7.16 3.38
N GLY A 67 -3.12 6.51 3.32
CA GLY A 67 -3.04 5.05 3.20
C GLY A 67 -1.73 4.56 2.63
N PHE A 68 -1.76 3.37 2.04
CA PHE A 68 -0.60 2.73 1.43
C PHE A 68 -0.97 1.99 0.15
N ASP A 69 0.04 1.77 -0.69
CA ASP A 69 -0.08 1.07 -1.95
C ASP A 69 0.56 -0.32 -1.85
N LEU A 70 -0.18 -1.33 -2.32
CA LEU A 70 0.28 -2.70 -2.42
C LEU A 70 0.56 -3.04 -3.89
N SER A 71 1.67 -3.71 -4.15
CA SER A 71 1.90 -4.44 -5.40
C SER A 71 1.78 -5.93 -5.12
N ILE A 72 0.81 -6.56 -5.77
CA ILE A 72 0.41 -7.94 -5.51
C ILE A 72 0.74 -8.80 -6.73
N CYS A 73 1.57 -9.82 -6.54
CA CYS A 73 1.80 -10.88 -7.50
C CYS A 73 0.70 -11.92 -7.36
N MET A 74 -0.16 -12.01 -8.38
CA MET A 74 -1.18 -13.05 -8.46
C MET A 74 -0.51 -14.41 -8.73
N PRO A 75 -1.15 -15.54 -8.40
CA PRO A 75 -0.62 -16.85 -8.78
C PRO A 75 -0.55 -17.00 -10.30
N GLU A 76 0.36 -17.86 -10.76
CA GLU A 76 0.37 -18.31 -12.16
C GLU A 76 -0.99 -18.90 -12.55
N SER A 77 -1.38 -18.63 -13.78
CA SER A 77 -2.60 -19.19 -14.33
C SER A 77 -2.42 -20.69 -14.62
N PRO A 78 -3.50 -21.49 -14.67
CA PRO A 78 -3.39 -22.94 -14.88
C PRO A 78 -2.70 -23.37 -16.19
N ASP A 79 -2.66 -22.49 -17.18
CA ASP A 79 -1.98 -22.62 -18.47
C ASP A 79 -0.50 -22.20 -18.44
N GLY A 80 0.04 -21.84 -17.26
CA GLY A 80 1.46 -21.59 -17.04
C GLY A 80 1.92 -20.17 -17.40
N GLU A 81 0.99 -19.22 -17.54
CA GLU A 81 1.37 -17.82 -17.68
C GLU A 81 1.76 -17.22 -16.33
N ALA A 82 2.78 -16.35 -16.35
CA ALA A 82 3.23 -15.64 -15.17
C ALA A 82 2.05 -14.86 -14.55
N GLY A 83 1.91 -14.97 -13.24
CA GLY A 83 0.84 -14.29 -12.53
C GLY A 83 0.88 -12.77 -12.73
N ALA A 84 -0.29 -12.19 -13.00
CA ALA A 84 -0.42 -10.75 -13.19
C ALA A 84 0.00 -9.98 -11.94
N VAL A 85 0.65 -8.82 -12.12
CA VAL A 85 0.86 -7.86 -11.03
C VAL A 85 -0.33 -6.93 -10.94
N ARG A 86 -0.93 -6.81 -9.75
CA ARG A 86 -2.03 -5.89 -9.46
C ARG A 86 -1.61 -4.90 -8.39
N ASN A 87 -1.75 -3.61 -8.68
CA ASN A 87 -1.56 -2.55 -7.69
C ASN A 87 -2.88 -2.20 -7.02
N VAL A 88 -2.89 -2.10 -5.69
CA VAL A 88 -4.08 -1.82 -4.89
C VAL A 88 -3.79 -0.71 -3.88
N ARG A 89 -4.61 0.34 -3.89
CA ARG A 89 -4.59 1.39 -2.88
C ARG A 89 -5.44 0.97 -1.67
N VAL A 90 -4.85 0.99 -0.48
CA VAL A 90 -5.54 0.67 0.78
C VAL A 90 -5.63 1.94 1.63
N PRO A 91 -6.83 2.49 1.87
CA PRO A 91 -6.97 3.69 2.68
C PRO A 91 -6.84 3.39 4.18
N PHE A 92 -6.27 4.33 4.93
CA PHE A 92 -6.48 4.38 6.37
C PHE A 92 -7.93 4.80 6.70
N GLU A 93 -8.42 4.42 7.88
CA GLU A 93 -9.76 4.81 8.34
C GLU A 93 -9.92 6.34 8.47
N ARG A 94 -8.83 7.03 8.80
CA ARG A 94 -8.71 8.48 8.83
C ARG A 94 -7.32 8.91 8.37
N PRO A 95 -7.15 10.15 7.89
CA PRO A 95 -5.82 10.67 7.62
C PRO A 95 -4.93 10.59 8.86
N VAL A 96 -3.70 10.15 8.65
CA VAL A 96 -2.65 10.13 9.69
C VAL A 96 -1.83 11.40 9.62
N ILE A 97 -1.31 11.85 10.77
CA ILE A 97 -0.66 13.16 10.88
C ILE A 97 0.87 13.10 11.05
N ASP A 98 1.41 11.94 11.43
CA ASP A 98 2.84 11.71 11.62
C ASP A 98 3.20 10.22 11.52
N GLU A 99 4.49 9.89 11.62
CA GLU A 99 5.00 8.52 11.56
C GLU A 99 4.40 7.61 12.66
N THR A 100 4.18 8.15 13.87
CA THR A 100 3.68 7.35 15.00
C THR A 100 2.24 6.93 14.74
N ASP A 101 1.42 7.86 14.25
CA ASP A 101 0.03 7.61 13.88
C ASP A 101 -0.06 6.62 12.70
N ALA A 102 0.79 6.78 11.68
CA ALA A 102 0.88 5.84 10.55
C ALA A 102 1.23 4.42 11.00
N ARG A 103 2.24 4.25 11.86
CA ARG A 103 2.64 2.93 12.38
C ARG A 103 1.56 2.31 13.26
N SER A 104 0.85 3.13 14.04
CA SER A 104 -0.30 2.69 14.84
C SER A 104 -1.44 2.18 13.96
N ALA A 105 -1.80 2.94 12.90
CA ALA A 105 -2.81 2.55 11.93
C ALA A 105 -2.44 1.23 11.22
N LEU A 106 -1.22 1.11 10.72
CA LEU A 106 -0.72 -0.12 10.10
C LEU A 106 -0.77 -1.32 11.07
N THR A 107 -0.36 -1.14 12.32
CA THR A 107 -0.42 -2.19 13.35
C THR A 107 -1.86 -2.65 13.60
N MET A 108 -2.80 -1.70 13.71
CA MET A 108 -4.22 -2.00 13.88
C MET A 108 -4.77 -2.78 12.69
N MET A 109 -4.48 -2.35 11.46
CA MET A 109 -4.92 -3.02 10.24
C MET A 109 -4.36 -4.43 10.14
N THR A 110 -3.08 -4.63 10.45
CA THR A 110 -2.47 -5.97 10.52
C THR A 110 -3.19 -6.87 11.52
N HIS A 111 -3.51 -6.36 12.71
CA HIS A 111 -4.26 -7.11 13.71
C HIS A 111 -5.68 -7.47 13.25
N LEU A 112 -6.37 -6.54 12.59
CA LEU A 112 -7.69 -6.78 12.02
C LEU A 112 -7.66 -7.78 10.86
N ALA A 113 -6.61 -7.76 10.04
CA ALA A 113 -6.40 -8.76 9.00
C ALA A 113 -6.19 -10.15 9.59
N TRP A 114 -5.36 -10.26 10.64
CA TRP A 114 -5.13 -11.53 11.33
C TRP A 114 -6.42 -12.15 11.90
N LYS A 115 -7.33 -11.33 12.43
CA LYS A 115 -8.63 -11.82 12.93
C LYS A 115 -9.56 -12.37 11.83
N GLN A 116 -9.33 -12.01 10.57
CA GLN A 116 -10.17 -12.38 9.43
C GLN A 116 -9.53 -13.44 8.53
N ALA A 117 -8.26 -13.78 8.79
CA ALA A 117 -7.47 -14.72 8.00
C ALA A 117 -7.82 -16.19 8.30
#